data_AF-A0A0V0QJ69-F1
#
_entry.id   AF-A0A0V0QJ69-F1
#
_cell.length_a   1.000
_cell.length_b   1.000
_cell.length_c   1.000
_cell.angle_alpha   90.00
_cell.angle_beta   90.00
_cell.angle_gamma   90.00
#
_symmetry.space_group_name_H-M   'P 1'
#
loop_
_entity.id
_entity.type
_entity.pdbx_description
1 polymer ?
#
loop_
_entity_poly.entity_id
_entity_poly.type
_entity_poly.pdbx_seq_one_letter_code
_entity_poly.pdbx_strand_id
1 'polypeptide(L)'
;MIYYYSPDAEMYVYCGLDPLPEDIVLDKFEYWSHKQVRIKSRDNPLSYIHQTMSEDANDLINRNKDQQPIKEQNNANNGNQNTSNKSRRNNEKKIGFIIEKVVEWRRLYNGIKQPDGDTKKLSLDEAAKEVDMKQVLIAILIINLAFTLDNGVGMTPAMGWGSYGSFGCDVNQENIQQIADKIVSLGLKELGYEYVILESCWQGGRQINDAQLYADQDKFPDGMRALVDYVHEKGLKFGISSNAGTKSCDGYTGSLGYELIDAQTFANWGVDYLEYTNCNNQGIKSEQLYQAMSQALNSTNKGIYYTAVVDNQYFLYIFFQNNFYIYKMNFIIREQVEEWQPQCTNSWNNQPQFQGDWTKLQELIEQSANTYEYAQNGAWNFPGKLYIDGGILSNKQQQLQFAFWALLKSPLILNNNIMKLSLNGKKIITNSEVIAVNQDPLGYQGVKLQQGDNDSYQIWGVPQDGESCVIIVWNTSNERQEIDVNFSQINQQFDKYSYPSSLGKNVQVRELLLQKDLSDQETDFSVTLDAQNMSMLKLTPISNQDQKVEQIRILE
;
A
#
# COMPACT_ATOMS: atom_id res chain seq x y z
N MET A 1 17.07 -14.97 -11.73
CA MET A 1 17.70 -15.55 -12.93
C MET A 1 16.59 -16.22 -13.73
N ILE A 2 16.15 -15.63 -14.84
CA ILE A 2 15.19 -16.28 -15.73
C ILE A 2 15.84 -16.29 -17.11
N TYR A 3 15.92 -17.48 -17.70
CA TYR A 3 16.54 -17.71 -19.00
C TYR A 3 15.46 -17.69 -20.08
N TYR A 4 15.67 -16.92 -21.14
CA TYR A 4 14.98 -17.12 -22.40
C TYR A 4 16.00 -17.40 -23.49
N TYR A 5 15.72 -18.45 -24.26
CA TYR A 5 16.53 -18.89 -25.37
C TYR A 5 15.98 -18.29 -26.65
N SER A 6 16.80 -17.55 -27.39
CA SER A 6 16.58 -17.21 -28.79
C SER A 6 17.83 -17.65 -29.56
N PRO A 7 17.72 -18.27 -30.75
CA PRO A 7 18.83 -19.01 -31.37
C PRO A 7 20.04 -18.17 -31.76
N ASP A 8 19.97 -16.83 -31.65
CA ASP A 8 20.93 -15.93 -32.30
C ASP A 8 21.43 -14.74 -31.47
N ALA A 9 21.08 -14.57 -30.20
CA ALA A 9 21.75 -13.58 -29.35
C ALA A 9 21.55 -13.87 -27.85
N GLU A 10 22.65 -13.92 -27.10
CA GLU A 10 22.61 -13.82 -25.64
C GLU A 10 22.75 -12.35 -25.23
N MET A 11 21.75 -11.84 -24.51
CA MET A 11 21.76 -10.51 -23.92
C MET A 11 21.92 -10.63 -22.40
N TYR A 12 22.93 -9.97 -21.83
CA TYR A 12 23.17 -9.94 -20.39
C TYR A 12 22.86 -8.54 -19.85
N VAL A 13 21.89 -8.43 -18.94
CA VAL A 13 21.58 -7.19 -18.22
C VAL A 13 21.89 -7.42 -16.74
N TYR A 14 22.83 -6.65 -16.18
CA TYR A 14 23.12 -6.65 -14.75
C TYR A 14 22.49 -5.40 -14.13
N CYS A 15 21.37 -5.58 -13.43
CA CYS A 15 20.79 -4.53 -12.60
C CYS A 15 21.38 -4.67 -11.19
N GLY A 16 22.32 -3.79 -10.85
CA GLY A 16 22.99 -3.84 -9.56
C GLY A 16 23.76 -2.56 -9.26
N LEU A 17 23.01 -1.54 -8.81
CA LEU A 17 23.46 -0.32 -8.13
C LEU A 17 24.16 0.76 -9.00
N ASP A 18 23.68 2.00 -8.81
CA ASP A 18 24.06 3.32 -9.39
C ASP A 18 23.63 3.66 -10.83
N PRO A 19 23.28 4.94 -11.11
CA PRO A 19 22.60 5.34 -12.32
C PRO A 19 23.51 5.30 -13.55
N LEU A 20 22.92 5.00 -14.70
CA LEU A 20 23.60 5.12 -16.00
C LEU A 20 23.69 6.60 -16.41
N PRO A 21 24.79 7.04 -17.05
CA PRO A 21 24.91 8.39 -17.58
C PRO A 21 23.87 8.67 -18.67
N GLU A 22 23.48 9.94 -18.80
CA GLU A 22 22.34 10.40 -19.63
C GLU A 22 22.45 10.03 -21.13
N ASP A 23 23.66 9.77 -21.65
CA ASP A 23 23.87 9.44 -23.06
C ASP A 23 24.92 8.33 -23.25
N ILE A 24 24.51 7.21 -23.86
CA ILE A 24 25.44 6.23 -24.45
C ILE A 24 25.23 6.22 -25.96
N VAL A 25 26.20 6.75 -26.70
CA VAL A 25 26.21 6.76 -28.17
C VAL A 25 27.05 5.61 -28.68
N LEU A 26 26.48 4.76 -29.55
CA LEU A 26 27.20 3.68 -30.22
C LEU A 26 27.33 3.98 -31.72
N ASP A 27 28.57 3.90 -32.22
CA ASP A 27 28.90 4.17 -33.62
C ASP A 27 28.55 2.97 -34.54
N LYS A 28 28.20 3.29 -35.78
CA LYS A 28 27.43 2.47 -36.74
C LYS A 28 28.22 1.33 -37.39
N PHE A 29 29.54 1.23 -37.20
CA PHE A 29 30.41 0.42 -38.05
C PHE A 29 30.95 -0.91 -37.47
N GLU A 30 30.28 -1.49 -36.48
CA GLU A 30 30.49 -2.89 -36.04
C GLU A 30 29.20 -3.74 -36.00
N TYR A 31 28.14 -3.29 -36.67
CA TYR A 31 26.83 -3.96 -36.60
C TYR A 31 26.70 -5.19 -37.51
N TRP A 32 27.57 -5.35 -38.52
CA TRP A 32 27.36 -6.30 -39.62
C TRP A 32 28.17 -7.60 -39.54
N SER A 33 28.90 -7.84 -38.46
CA SER A 33 29.68 -9.09 -38.31
C SER A 33 29.68 -9.69 -36.90
N HIS A 34 29.04 -9.06 -35.91
CA HIS A 34 29.05 -9.53 -34.52
C HIS A 34 27.68 -9.30 -33.85
N LYS A 35 27.08 -10.39 -33.33
CA LYS A 35 25.73 -10.40 -32.70
C LYS A 35 25.74 -9.95 -31.22
N GLN A 36 26.74 -9.17 -30.80
CA GLN A 36 26.87 -8.66 -29.44
C GLN A 36 27.37 -7.21 -29.46
N VAL A 37 26.64 -6.33 -28.78
CA VAL A 37 27.15 -5.02 -28.34
C VAL A 37 27.67 -5.19 -26.91
N ARG A 38 28.95 -4.87 -26.68
CA ARG A 38 29.53 -4.75 -25.33
C ARG A 38 29.87 -3.30 -25.06
N ILE A 39 29.21 -2.68 -24.09
CA ILE A 39 29.63 -1.37 -23.57
C ILE A 39 30.50 -1.63 -22.34
N LYS A 40 31.75 -1.18 -22.39
CA LYS A 40 32.71 -1.24 -21.28
C LYS A 40 33.04 0.19 -20.89
N SER A 41 32.69 0.61 -19.67
CA SER A 41 33.23 1.87 -19.12
C SER A 41 34.75 1.72 -19.07
N ARG A 42 35.47 2.66 -19.69
CA ARG A 42 36.92 2.56 -19.84
C ARG A 42 37.70 3.27 -18.75
N ASP A 43 37.08 4.10 -17.90
CA ASP A 43 37.81 4.83 -16.86
C ASP A 43 36.97 5.08 -15.59
N ASN A 44 37.62 4.73 -14.48
CA ASN A 44 37.60 5.36 -13.15
C ASN A 44 36.76 4.83 -11.95
N PRO A 45 37.39 4.85 -10.75
CA PRO A 45 36.82 4.44 -9.46
C PRO A 45 36.01 5.56 -8.79
N LEU A 46 34.97 5.21 -8.04
CA LEU A 46 34.33 5.99 -6.96
C LEU A 46 34.13 7.50 -7.25
N SER A 47 33.00 7.88 -7.86
CA SER A 47 32.55 9.27 -7.89
C SER A 47 31.71 9.60 -6.64
N TYR A 48 32.32 10.37 -5.75
CA TYR A 48 31.71 11.16 -4.67
C TYR A 48 30.64 12.15 -5.20
N ILE A 49 29.34 11.89 -4.99
CA ILE A 49 28.22 12.84 -5.16
C ILE A 49 27.04 12.25 -4.32
N HIS A 50 26.34 12.87 -3.36
CA HIS A 50 26.20 14.24 -2.86
C HIS A 50 26.00 14.18 -1.34
N GLN A 51 26.90 14.83 -0.60
CA GLN A 51 26.75 15.18 0.81
C GLN A 51 26.29 16.65 0.84
N THR A 52 25.01 16.89 0.53
CA THR A 52 24.37 18.21 0.73
C THR A 52 22.91 17.98 1.07
N MET A 53 22.66 17.41 2.25
CA MET A 53 21.65 18.03 3.10
C MET A 53 22.19 19.43 3.39
N SER A 54 21.41 20.47 3.11
CA SER A 54 21.81 21.87 3.22
C SER A 54 22.61 22.10 4.52
N GLU A 55 23.75 22.77 4.40
CA GLU A 55 24.56 23.19 5.55
C GLU A 55 23.70 24.00 6.54
N ASP A 56 22.62 24.65 6.07
CA ASP A 56 21.63 25.35 6.88
C ASP A 56 20.74 24.43 7.77
N ALA A 57 20.37 23.23 7.29
CA ALA A 57 19.58 22.27 8.08
C ALA A 57 20.44 21.55 9.14
N ASN A 58 21.70 21.27 8.81
CA ASN A 58 22.67 20.75 9.76
C ASN A 58 23.05 21.78 10.83
N ASP A 59 23.14 23.07 10.47
CA ASP A 59 23.40 24.16 11.43
C ASP A 59 22.26 24.40 12.42
N LEU A 60 21.01 24.09 12.05
CA LEU A 60 19.85 24.14 12.95
C LEU A 60 19.83 22.97 13.96
N ILE A 61 20.31 21.80 13.53
CA ILE A 61 20.41 20.61 14.39
C ILE A 61 21.65 20.68 15.30
N ASN A 62 22.77 21.24 14.81
CA ASN A 62 24.02 21.35 15.56
C ASN A 62 23.99 22.47 16.61
N ARG A 63 23.24 23.56 16.39
CA ARG A 63 23.04 24.63 17.39
C ARG A 63 22.34 24.15 18.67
N ASN A 64 21.70 22.98 18.66
CA ASN A 64 21.08 22.38 19.85
C ASN A 64 21.96 21.32 20.55
N LYS A 65 23.17 21.03 20.07
CA LYS A 65 24.06 20.00 20.65
C LYS A 65 25.26 20.55 21.42
N ASP A 66 25.58 21.84 21.32
CA ASP A 66 26.76 22.45 21.97
C ASP A 66 26.56 22.87 23.45
N GLN A 67 25.76 22.13 24.20
CA GLN A 67 25.77 22.20 25.67
C GLN A 67 26.20 20.86 26.28
N GLN A 68 27.48 20.50 26.12
CA GLN A 68 28.36 19.96 27.18
C GLN A 68 29.70 19.43 26.61
N PRO A 69 30.86 19.64 27.28
CA PRO A 69 32.16 19.19 26.79
C PRO A 69 32.59 17.85 27.40
N ILE A 70 33.47 17.10 26.70
CA ILE A 70 34.79 16.62 27.17
C ILE A 70 35.35 15.49 26.24
N LYS A 71 36.53 15.77 25.65
CA LYS A 71 37.81 15.00 25.51
C LYS A 71 37.78 13.45 25.58
N GLU A 72 38.63 12.64 24.93
CA GLU A 72 40.03 12.78 24.46
C GLU A 72 40.42 11.52 23.64
N GLN A 73 41.18 11.73 22.55
CA GLN A 73 42.38 11.00 22.08
C GLN A 73 42.45 9.47 21.75
N ASN A 74 42.72 9.24 20.44
CA ASN A 74 43.91 8.62 19.81
C ASN A 74 44.19 7.09 19.75
N ASN A 75 44.37 6.68 18.47
CA ASN A 75 45.38 5.78 17.86
C ASN A 75 45.27 4.24 17.94
N ALA A 76 45.13 3.59 16.77
CA ALA A 76 46.14 2.69 16.16
C ALA A 76 45.69 2.07 14.81
N ASN A 77 46.67 1.87 13.91
CA ASN A 77 46.60 1.37 12.54
C ASN A 77 46.52 -0.18 12.40
N ASN A 78 45.91 -0.61 11.29
CA ASN A 78 46.18 -1.77 10.41
C ASN A 78 46.08 -3.23 10.91
N GLY A 79 45.16 -3.98 10.28
CA GLY A 79 45.37 -5.37 9.86
C GLY A 79 44.19 -6.33 10.07
N ASN A 80 43.41 -6.62 9.01
CA ASN A 80 42.92 -7.97 8.62
C ASN A 80 41.74 -7.93 7.63
N GLN A 81 41.96 -8.34 6.38
CA GLN A 81 40.88 -8.61 5.41
C GLN A 81 40.36 -10.07 5.44
N ASN A 82 40.89 -10.94 6.32
CA ASN A 82 40.44 -12.35 6.42
C ASN A 82 39.47 -12.64 7.59
N THR A 83 39.06 -11.63 8.35
CA THR A 83 38.12 -11.76 9.47
C THR A 83 36.66 -11.56 9.06
N SER A 84 36.37 -10.89 7.95
CA SER A 84 34.98 -10.53 7.56
C SER A 84 34.15 -11.74 7.13
N ASN A 85 34.69 -12.65 6.32
CA ASN A 85 33.92 -13.82 5.83
C ASN A 85 33.68 -14.89 6.93
N LYS A 86 34.58 -15.02 7.90
CA LYS A 86 34.40 -15.91 9.06
C LYS A 86 33.46 -15.30 10.10
N SER A 87 33.49 -13.98 10.26
CA SER A 87 32.52 -13.20 11.05
C SER A 87 31.11 -13.31 10.46
N ARG A 88 30.97 -13.19 9.14
CA ARG A 88 29.68 -13.23 8.43
C ARG A 88 28.96 -14.59 8.56
N ARG A 89 29.67 -15.71 8.38
CA ARG A 89 29.12 -17.07 8.64
C ARG A 89 28.79 -17.34 10.11
N ASN A 90 29.55 -16.77 11.05
CA ASN A 90 29.24 -16.87 12.47
C ASN A 90 28.04 -16.01 12.87
N ASN A 91 27.83 -14.88 12.20
CA ASN A 91 26.67 -14.02 12.39
C ASN A 91 25.39 -14.64 11.81
N GLU A 92 25.46 -15.27 10.62
CA GLU A 92 24.33 -16.01 10.03
C GLU A 92 23.86 -17.18 10.91
N LYS A 93 24.79 -17.95 11.50
CA LYS A 93 24.45 -19.01 12.47
C LYS A 93 23.87 -18.47 13.77
N LYS A 94 24.34 -17.32 14.23
CA LYS A 94 23.78 -16.63 15.41
C LYS A 94 22.37 -16.08 15.13
N ILE A 95 22.13 -15.55 13.93
CA ILE A 95 20.81 -15.05 13.51
C ILE A 95 19.81 -16.20 13.43
N GLY A 96 20.17 -17.32 12.80
CA GLY A 96 19.30 -18.51 12.76
C GLY A 96 18.93 -19.03 14.15
N PHE A 97 19.92 -19.13 15.05
CA PHE A 97 19.69 -19.50 16.45
C PHE A 97 18.76 -18.52 17.20
N ILE A 98 18.89 -17.22 16.94
CA ILE A 98 18.02 -16.19 17.54
C ILE A 98 16.60 -16.28 17.00
N ILE A 99 16.41 -16.51 15.69
CA ILE A 99 15.10 -16.67 15.07
C ILE A 99 14.35 -17.85 15.68
N GLU A 100 15.00 -19.01 15.82
CA GLU A 100 14.39 -20.20 16.44
C GLU A 100 13.92 -19.92 17.88
N LYS A 101 14.71 -19.17 18.65
CA LYS A 101 14.35 -18.77 20.02
C LYS A 101 13.18 -17.77 20.07
N VAL A 102 13.10 -16.84 19.13
CA VAL A 102 11.99 -15.87 19.03
C VAL A 102 10.68 -16.54 18.62
N VAL A 103 10.73 -17.49 17.69
CA VAL A 103 9.56 -18.28 17.28
C VAL A 103 9.02 -19.08 18.46
N GLU A 104 9.89 -19.77 19.20
CA GLU A 104 9.46 -20.55 20.37
C GLU A 104 8.95 -19.66 21.50
N TRP A 105 9.54 -18.49 21.70
CA TRP A 105 9.08 -17.50 22.68
C TRP A 105 7.65 -17.01 22.38
N ARG A 106 7.38 -16.63 21.12
CA ARG A 106 6.05 -16.20 20.68
C ARG A 106 5.02 -17.30 20.86
N ARG A 107 5.40 -18.55 20.56
CA ARG A 107 4.54 -19.72 20.75
C ARG A 107 4.12 -19.88 22.21
N LEU A 108 5.06 -19.71 23.14
CA LEU A 108 4.83 -19.78 24.58
C LEU A 108 3.96 -18.61 25.12
N TYR A 109 4.20 -17.40 24.61
CA TYR A 109 3.46 -16.19 25.00
C TYR A 109 2.01 -16.19 24.45
N ASN A 110 1.84 -16.49 23.16
CA ASN A 110 0.53 -16.51 22.50
C ASN A 110 -0.33 -17.71 22.92
N GLY A 111 0.31 -18.76 23.45
CA GLY A 111 -0.33 -19.88 24.10
C GLY A 111 -0.12 -21.21 23.39
N ILE A 112 0.12 -22.25 24.18
CA ILE A 112 0.28 -23.61 23.69
C ILE A 112 -0.94 -24.42 24.09
N LYS A 113 -1.53 -25.08 23.08
CA LYS A 113 -2.64 -26.01 23.27
C LYS A 113 -2.14 -27.27 23.98
N GLN A 114 -2.68 -27.52 25.17
CA GLN A 114 -2.38 -28.70 25.96
C GLN A 114 -3.20 -29.90 25.43
N PRO A 115 -2.78 -31.15 25.72
CA PRO A 115 -3.49 -32.35 25.26
C PRO A 115 -4.94 -32.47 25.74
N ASP A 116 -5.33 -31.77 26.79
CA ASP A 116 -6.69 -31.68 27.33
C ASP A 116 -7.58 -30.64 26.62
N GLY A 117 -7.02 -29.87 25.68
CA GLY A 117 -7.71 -28.85 24.90
C GLY A 117 -7.55 -27.42 25.41
N ASP A 118 -7.02 -27.22 26.62
CA ASP A 118 -6.84 -25.91 27.22
C ASP A 118 -5.57 -25.22 26.69
N THR A 119 -5.61 -23.89 26.55
CA THR A 119 -4.46 -23.11 26.09
C THR A 119 -3.71 -22.50 27.27
N LYS A 120 -2.47 -22.94 27.50
CA LYS A 120 -1.60 -22.36 28.52
C LYS A 120 -0.77 -21.24 27.92
N LYS A 121 -0.98 -20.00 28.39
CA LYS A 121 -0.21 -18.80 28.03
C LYS A 121 0.79 -18.49 29.15
N LEU A 122 2.03 -18.17 28.78
CA LEU A 122 3.03 -17.64 29.70
C LEU A 122 3.04 -16.11 29.64
N SER A 123 3.34 -15.44 30.75
CA SER A 123 3.64 -14.01 30.72
C SER A 123 4.92 -13.74 29.91
N LEU A 124 5.12 -12.49 29.47
CA LEU A 124 6.31 -12.07 28.72
C LEU A 124 7.62 -12.53 29.39
N ASP A 125 7.69 -12.39 30.71
CA ASP A 125 8.86 -12.73 31.52
C ASP A 125 9.08 -14.23 31.69
N GLU A 126 7.99 -15.00 31.78
CA GLU A 126 8.05 -16.46 31.88
C GLU A 126 8.46 -17.07 30.55
N ALA A 127 7.85 -16.63 29.45
CA ALA A 127 8.24 -17.07 28.10
C ALA A 127 9.70 -16.73 27.80
N ALA A 128 10.16 -15.54 28.20
CA ALA A 128 11.55 -15.08 28.00
C ALA A 128 12.57 -15.98 28.70
N LYS A 129 12.25 -16.42 29.92
CA LYS A 129 13.07 -17.33 30.71
C LYS A 129 13.14 -18.72 30.09
N GLU A 130 12.02 -19.25 29.60
CA GLU A 130 11.96 -20.59 28.98
C GLU A 130 12.86 -20.72 27.74
N VAL A 131 13.02 -19.64 26.98
CA VAL A 131 13.88 -19.63 25.79
C VAL A 131 15.31 -19.15 26.05
N ASP A 132 15.65 -18.78 27.30
CA ASP A 132 16.93 -18.21 27.71
C ASP A 132 17.29 -16.90 26.95
N MET A 133 16.32 -15.99 26.80
CA MET A 133 16.53 -14.66 26.21
C MET A 133 16.48 -13.55 27.26
N LYS A 134 17.45 -12.63 27.20
CA LYS A 134 17.46 -11.42 28.05
C LYS A 134 16.34 -10.45 27.63
N GLN A 135 15.61 -9.88 28.59
CA GLN A 135 14.54 -8.89 28.36
C GLN A 135 14.97 -7.70 27.46
N VAL A 136 16.24 -7.29 27.53
CA VAL A 136 16.79 -6.23 26.66
C VAL A 136 16.86 -6.67 25.19
N LEU A 137 17.14 -7.94 24.91
CA LEU A 137 17.05 -8.48 23.54
C LEU A 137 15.59 -8.55 23.07
N ILE A 138 14.64 -8.84 23.96
CA ILE A 138 13.20 -8.85 23.63
C ILE A 138 12.73 -7.43 23.31
N ALA A 139 13.12 -6.42 24.08
CA ALA A 139 12.82 -5.03 23.77
C ALA A 139 13.46 -4.60 22.44
N ILE A 140 14.72 -4.96 22.18
CA ILE A 140 15.40 -4.68 20.91
C ILE A 140 14.78 -5.45 19.74
N LEU A 141 14.28 -6.67 19.95
CA LEU A 141 13.61 -7.48 18.93
C LEU A 141 12.17 -7.01 18.69
N ILE A 142 11.42 -6.57 19.71
CA ILE A 142 10.14 -5.85 19.57
C ILE A 142 10.37 -4.54 18.80
N ILE A 143 11.52 -3.89 19.02
CA ILE A 143 11.94 -2.68 18.28
C ILE A 143 12.41 -2.98 16.84
N ASN A 144 12.82 -4.21 16.52
CA ASN A 144 13.27 -4.62 15.18
C ASN A 144 12.28 -5.54 14.44
N LEU A 145 11.12 -5.81 15.03
CA LEU A 145 9.98 -6.44 14.38
C LEU A 145 9.19 -5.32 13.69
N ALA A 146 9.65 -4.93 12.50
CA ALA A 146 8.99 -4.05 11.53
C ALA A 146 8.00 -3.04 12.16
N PHE A 147 8.53 -1.95 12.71
CA PHE A 147 7.66 -0.82 13.04
C PHE A 147 7.01 -0.34 11.75
N THR A 148 5.68 -0.43 11.69
CA THR A 148 4.94 0.41 10.76
C THR A 148 5.02 1.87 11.19
N LEU A 149 4.77 2.78 10.26
CA LEU A 149 4.66 4.20 10.57
C LEU A 149 3.56 4.40 11.63
N ASP A 150 3.96 4.71 12.86
CA ASP A 150 3.06 5.06 13.95
C ASP A 150 2.98 6.58 14.09
N ASN A 151 2.23 7.21 13.18
CA ASN A 151 1.95 8.64 13.17
C ASN A 151 0.54 8.97 13.71
N GLY A 152 -0.11 8.01 14.38
CA GLY A 152 -1.43 8.18 14.99
C GLY A 152 -2.61 8.23 14.01
N VAL A 153 -2.41 7.95 12.72
CA VAL A 153 -3.46 7.89 11.70
C VAL A 153 -3.42 6.57 10.93
N GLY A 154 -4.46 6.30 10.13
CA GLY A 154 -4.51 5.12 9.25
C GLY A 154 -4.74 3.79 9.97
N MET A 155 -5.33 3.79 11.17
CA MET A 155 -5.70 2.56 11.89
C MET A 155 -6.70 1.69 11.13
N THR A 156 -7.46 2.29 10.22
CA THR A 156 -8.21 1.60 9.15
C THR A 156 -7.84 2.23 7.80
N PRO A 157 -8.10 1.56 6.67
CA PRO A 157 -7.77 2.10 5.36
C PRO A 157 -8.48 3.43 5.11
N ALA A 158 -7.79 4.43 4.54
CA ALA A 158 -8.38 5.74 4.26
C ALA A 158 -9.55 5.64 3.27
N MET A 159 -10.59 6.44 3.49
CA MET A 159 -11.76 6.54 2.61
C MET A 159 -11.97 7.99 2.18
N GLY A 160 -12.19 8.22 0.89
CA GLY A 160 -12.29 9.59 0.39
C GLY A 160 -12.52 9.69 -1.11
N TRP A 161 -12.16 10.84 -1.66
CA TRP A 161 -12.29 11.17 -3.07
C TRP A 161 -11.06 11.92 -3.56
N GLY A 162 -10.61 11.59 -4.78
CA GLY A 162 -9.51 12.25 -5.47
C GLY A 162 -9.98 13.06 -6.67
N SER A 163 -9.38 14.23 -6.88
CA SER A 163 -9.82 15.17 -7.92
C SER A 163 -9.45 14.80 -9.35
N TYR A 164 -8.40 14.00 -9.57
CA TYR A 164 -7.81 13.85 -10.90
C TYR A 164 -8.76 13.20 -11.90
N GLY A 165 -9.48 12.14 -11.52
CA GLY A 165 -10.45 11.49 -12.42
C GLY A 165 -11.68 12.34 -12.75
N SER A 166 -11.95 13.41 -11.99
CA SER A 166 -13.05 14.33 -12.26
C SER A 166 -12.63 15.55 -13.07
N PHE A 167 -11.45 16.09 -12.79
CA PHE A 167 -11.05 17.42 -13.26
C PHE A 167 -9.70 17.44 -13.99
N GLY A 168 -8.86 16.40 -13.90
CA GLY A 168 -7.48 16.47 -14.37
C GLY A 168 -6.78 17.70 -13.81
N CYS A 169 -6.19 18.54 -14.68
CA CYS A 169 -5.57 19.81 -14.28
C CYS A 169 -6.54 21.00 -14.11
N ASP A 170 -7.83 20.83 -14.41
CA ASP A 170 -8.85 21.90 -14.32
C ASP A 170 -9.41 22.05 -12.90
N VAL A 171 -8.60 21.75 -11.88
CA VAL A 171 -8.91 21.95 -10.46
C VAL A 171 -8.89 23.43 -10.10
N ASN A 172 -9.84 23.87 -9.25
CA ASN A 172 -9.86 25.22 -8.70
C ASN A 172 -10.61 25.23 -7.36
N GLN A 173 -10.53 26.34 -6.63
CA GLN A 173 -11.13 26.45 -5.29
C GLN A 173 -12.63 26.12 -5.30
N GLU A 174 -13.39 26.67 -6.26
CA GLU A 174 -14.84 26.50 -6.33
C GLU A 174 -15.23 25.04 -6.55
N ASN A 175 -14.59 24.34 -7.49
CA ASN A 175 -14.97 22.96 -7.80
C ASN A 175 -14.65 21.99 -6.64
N ILE A 176 -13.56 22.22 -5.89
CA ILE A 176 -13.24 21.43 -4.71
C ILE A 176 -14.22 21.70 -3.56
N GLN A 177 -14.63 22.96 -3.36
CA GLN A 177 -15.67 23.31 -2.38
C GLN A 177 -17.01 22.64 -2.72
N GLN A 178 -17.42 22.65 -4.00
CA GLN A 178 -18.63 21.98 -4.47
C GLN A 178 -18.58 20.47 -4.24
N ILE A 179 -17.43 19.84 -4.41
CA ILE A 179 -17.24 18.41 -4.12
C ILE A 179 -17.36 18.13 -2.62
N ALA A 180 -16.74 18.95 -1.76
CA ALA A 180 -16.88 18.81 -0.32
C ALA A 180 -18.35 18.88 0.13
N ASP A 181 -19.10 19.86 -0.40
CA ASP A 181 -20.56 19.95 -0.17
C ASP A 181 -21.30 18.71 -0.71
N LYS A 182 -20.87 18.20 -1.87
CA LYS A 182 -21.50 17.04 -2.48
C LYS A 182 -21.32 15.77 -1.65
N ILE A 183 -20.12 15.52 -1.12
CA ILE A 183 -19.82 14.39 -0.23
C ILE A 183 -20.76 14.39 0.97
N VAL A 184 -20.92 15.54 1.64
CA VAL A 184 -21.83 15.68 2.79
C VAL A 184 -23.29 15.50 2.36
N SER A 185 -23.74 16.15 1.30
CA SER A 185 -25.15 16.05 0.85
C SER A 185 -25.56 14.65 0.39
N LEU A 186 -24.61 13.84 -0.06
CA LEU A 186 -24.83 12.44 -0.44
C LEU A 186 -24.81 11.47 0.77
N GLY A 187 -24.45 11.95 1.96
CA GLY A 187 -24.28 11.12 3.16
C GLY A 187 -23.01 10.28 3.15
N LEU A 188 -22.03 10.60 2.30
CA LEU A 188 -20.82 9.78 2.14
C LEU A 188 -19.86 9.96 3.33
N LYS A 189 -19.84 11.14 3.94
CA LYS A 189 -19.05 11.41 5.15
C LYS A 189 -19.43 10.45 6.28
N GLU A 190 -20.73 10.23 6.49
CA GLU A 190 -21.28 9.38 7.54
C GLU A 190 -20.95 7.90 7.30
N LEU A 191 -20.64 7.53 6.06
CA LEU A 191 -20.15 6.21 5.68
C LEU A 191 -18.63 6.08 5.75
N GLY A 192 -17.92 7.16 6.10
CA GLY A 192 -16.46 7.18 6.29
C GLY A 192 -15.67 7.89 5.18
N TYR A 193 -16.29 8.31 4.07
CA TYR A 193 -15.58 9.06 3.01
C TYR A 193 -15.27 10.48 3.48
N GLU A 194 -14.17 10.63 4.21
CA GLU A 194 -13.81 11.87 4.91
C GLU A 194 -12.70 12.67 4.20
N TYR A 195 -11.84 12.05 3.39
CA TYR A 195 -10.74 12.76 2.72
C TYR A 195 -11.15 13.35 1.37
N VAL A 196 -10.94 14.66 1.17
CA VAL A 196 -11.02 15.35 -0.13
C VAL A 196 -9.60 15.63 -0.61
N ILE A 197 -9.10 14.84 -1.57
CA ILE A 197 -7.71 14.86 -2.01
C ILE A 197 -7.57 15.69 -3.29
N LEU A 198 -6.95 16.87 -3.16
CA LEU A 198 -6.58 17.72 -4.28
C LEU A 198 -5.31 17.19 -4.96
N GLU A 199 -5.48 16.69 -6.17
CA GLU A 199 -4.43 16.08 -6.98
C GLU A 199 -3.95 16.98 -8.11
N SER A 200 -2.63 17.05 -8.24
CA SER A 200 -1.83 17.72 -9.27
C SER A 200 -2.27 19.15 -9.61
N CYS A 201 -1.47 19.83 -10.43
CA CYS A 201 -1.79 21.09 -11.10
C CYS A 201 -2.29 22.25 -10.21
N TRP A 202 -2.08 22.19 -8.89
CA TRP A 202 -2.49 23.21 -7.93
C TRP A 202 -1.34 24.15 -7.55
N GLN A 203 -0.10 23.73 -7.77
CA GLN A 203 1.10 24.46 -7.34
C GLN A 203 1.30 25.71 -8.20
N GLY A 204 1.47 26.85 -7.54
CA GLY A 204 1.85 28.12 -8.18
C GLY A 204 3.36 28.32 -8.27
N GLY A 205 4.16 27.63 -7.46
CA GLY A 205 5.61 27.72 -7.45
C GLY A 205 6.21 27.74 -6.04
N ARG A 206 7.42 28.29 -5.92
CA ARG A 206 8.10 28.56 -4.64
C ARG A 206 8.27 30.06 -4.42
N GLN A 207 8.05 30.52 -3.20
CA GLN A 207 8.34 31.88 -2.79
C GLN A 207 9.84 32.17 -2.89
N ILE A 208 10.21 33.38 -3.31
CA ILE A 208 11.62 33.76 -3.55
C ILE A 208 12.44 33.76 -2.25
N ASN A 209 11.82 34.14 -1.13
CA ASN A 209 12.55 34.47 0.10
C ASN A 209 12.82 33.26 1.00
N ASP A 210 11.90 32.29 1.04
CA ASP A 210 11.93 31.16 1.97
C ASP A 210 11.65 29.81 1.29
N ALA A 211 11.53 29.81 -0.04
CA ALA A 211 11.26 28.64 -0.87
C ALA A 211 9.95 27.88 -0.54
N GLN A 212 9.04 28.47 0.25
CA GLN A 212 7.75 27.87 0.56
C GLN A 212 6.91 27.65 -0.69
N LEU A 213 6.23 26.51 -0.77
CA LEU A 213 5.23 26.27 -1.79
C LEU A 213 4.06 27.24 -1.63
N TYR A 214 3.52 27.72 -2.75
CA TYR A 214 2.26 28.44 -2.78
C TYR A 214 1.34 27.85 -3.85
N ALA A 215 0.02 27.98 -3.64
CA ALA A 215 -0.99 27.56 -4.61
C ALA A 215 -1.11 28.57 -5.76
N ASP A 216 -1.44 28.09 -6.95
CA ASP A 216 -1.75 28.93 -8.10
C ASP A 216 -2.87 29.92 -7.73
N GLN A 217 -2.59 31.22 -7.81
CA GLN A 217 -3.50 32.28 -7.34
C GLN A 217 -4.71 32.48 -8.25
N ASP A 218 -4.62 32.09 -9.52
CA ASP A 218 -5.76 32.18 -10.43
C ASP A 218 -6.75 31.03 -10.16
N LYS A 219 -6.23 29.85 -9.78
CA LYS A 219 -7.05 28.69 -9.40
C LYS A 219 -7.56 28.74 -7.96
N PHE A 220 -6.75 29.28 -7.04
CA PHE A 220 -6.99 29.32 -5.60
C PHE A 220 -6.78 30.74 -5.05
N PRO A 221 -7.66 31.69 -5.39
CA PRO A 221 -7.47 33.12 -5.08
C PRO A 221 -7.42 33.43 -3.58
N ASP A 222 -8.09 32.62 -2.74
CA ASP A 222 -8.07 32.80 -1.28
C ASP A 222 -6.93 32.00 -0.61
N GLY A 223 -6.14 31.27 -1.40
CA GLY A 223 -5.05 30.44 -0.96
C GLY A 223 -5.47 29.09 -0.38
N MET A 224 -4.50 28.19 -0.23
CA MET A 224 -4.78 26.80 0.15
C MET A 224 -5.37 26.66 1.56
N ARG A 225 -4.94 27.50 2.51
CA ARG A 225 -5.46 27.47 3.89
C ARG A 225 -6.97 27.75 3.94
N ALA A 226 -7.46 28.70 3.15
CA ALA A 226 -8.89 29.00 3.10
C ALA A 226 -9.72 27.82 2.57
N LEU A 227 -9.19 27.10 1.57
CA LEU A 227 -9.81 25.88 1.06
C LEU A 227 -9.80 24.75 2.10
N VAL A 228 -8.68 24.55 2.80
CA VAL A 228 -8.56 23.58 3.90
C VAL A 228 -9.58 23.89 5.00
N ASP A 229 -9.62 25.14 5.46
CA ASP A 229 -10.56 25.60 6.49
C ASP A 229 -12.02 25.33 6.06
N TYR A 230 -12.37 25.60 4.79
CA TYR A 230 -13.70 25.29 4.26
C TYR A 230 -14.04 23.79 4.33
N VAL A 231 -13.10 22.93 3.93
CA VAL A 231 -13.30 21.46 3.98
C VAL A 231 -13.45 20.98 5.42
N HIS A 232 -12.65 21.53 6.34
CA HIS A 232 -12.76 21.26 7.78
C HIS A 232 -14.07 21.74 8.39
N GLU A 233 -14.62 22.88 7.95
CA GLU A 233 -15.94 23.37 8.40
C GLU A 233 -17.09 22.43 8.02
N LYS A 234 -16.93 21.64 6.94
CA LYS A 234 -17.85 20.54 6.58
C LYS A 234 -17.64 19.28 7.43
N GLY A 235 -16.63 19.30 8.30
CA GLY A 235 -16.13 18.18 9.08
C GLY A 235 -15.54 17.06 8.22
N LEU A 236 -15.00 17.42 7.05
CA LEU A 236 -14.17 16.55 6.22
C LEU A 236 -12.69 16.83 6.51
N LYS A 237 -11.82 16.01 5.93
CA LYS A 237 -10.36 16.15 5.99
C LYS A 237 -9.82 16.54 4.63
N PHE A 238 -8.80 17.38 4.60
CA PHE A 238 -8.21 17.84 3.35
C PHE A 238 -6.94 17.07 3.01
N GLY A 239 -6.89 16.53 1.79
CA GLY A 239 -5.70 15.92 1.24
C GLY A 239 -5.10 16.74 0.11
N ILE A 240 -3.79 16.67 -0.06
CA ILE A 240 -3.08 17.33 -1.16
C ILE A 240 -2.08 16.37 -1.78
N SER A 241 -1.76 16.54 -3.07
CA SER A 241 -0.69 15.79 -3.71
C SER A 241 0.60 16.58 -3.85
N SER A 242 1.75 15.93 -3.69
CA SER A 242 3.05 16.43 -4.16
C SER A 242 3.86 15.31 -4.83
N ASN A 243 5.16 15.53 -5.00
CA ASN A 243 6.04 14.66 -5.76
C ASN A 243 7.46 14.62 -5.18
N ALA A 244 8.02 13.42 -5.10
CA ALA A 244 9.35 13.06 -4.63
C ALA A 244 10.46 13.32 -5.67
N GLY A 245 10.24 14.26 -6.56
CA GLY A 245 11.13 14.68 -7.62
C GLY A 245 11.13 16.21 -7.73
N THR A 246 11.88 16.72 -8.71
CA THR A 246 11.98 18.17 -8.94
C THR A 246 10.70 18.75 -9.54
N LYS A 247 9.90 17.90 -10.21
CA LYS A 247 8.61 18.24 -10.79
C LYS A 247 7.61 17.10 -10.65
N SER A 248 6.34 17.43 -10.45
CA SER A 248 5.24 16.48 -10.57
C SER A 248 5.18 15.85 -11.96
N CYS A 249 4.37 14.78 -12.09
CA CYS A 249 4.17 14.11 -13.37
C CYS A 249 3.58 15.04 -14.46
N ASP A 250 2.82 16.06 -14.05
CA ASP A 250 2.27 17.11 -14.93
C ASP A 250 3.19 18.33 -15.07
N GLY A 251 4.41 18.28 -14.54
CA GLY A 251 5.44 19.31 -14.71
C GLY A 251 5.38 20.47 -13.72
N TYR A 252 4.55 20.38 -12.67
CA TYR A 252 4.44 21.39 -11.60
C TYR A 252 5.54 21.22 -10.56
N THR A 253 5.73 22.20 -9.69
CA THR A 253 6.77 22.17 -8.64
C THR A 253 6.69 20.92 -7.77
N GLY A 254 7.77 20.14 -7.72
CA GLY A 254 7.92 18.99 -6.82
C GLY A 254 8.67 19.35 -5.52
N SER A 255 8.76 18.37 -4.62
CA SER A 255 9.25 18.53 -3.24
C SER A 255 10.66 18.01 -2.99
N LEU A 256 11.33 17.42 -3.99
CA LEU A 256 12.69 16.89 -3.80
C LEU A 256 13.67 17.97 -3.33
N GLY A 257 14.30 17.76 -2.18
CA GLY A 257 15.23 18.69 -1.53
C GLY A 257 14.56 19.80 -0.70
N TYR A 258 13.23 19.81 -0.62
CA TYR A 258 12.44 20.79 0.13
C TYR A 258 11.48 20.10 1.13
N GLU A 259 11.69 18.83 1.43
CA GLU A 259 10.75 17.98 2.17
C GLU A 259 10.36 18.59 3.51
N LEU A 260 11.32 19.11 4.29
CA LEU A 260 11.07 19.78 5.58
C LEU A 260 10.20 21.03 5.44
N ILE A 261 10.48 21.86 4.44
CA ILE A 261 9.75 23.12 4.21
C ILE A 261 8.34 22.82 3.73
N ASP A 262 8.20 21.86 2.81
CA ASP A 262 6.92 21.49 2.22
C ASP A 262 6.03 20.78 3.26
N ALA A 263 6.58 19.86 4.05
CA ALA A 263 5.87 19.23 5.16
C ALA A 263 5.35 20.27 6.17
N GLN A 264 6.19 21.23 6.56
CA GLN A 264 5.76 22.31 7.45
C GLN A 264 4.70 23.21 6.80
N THR A 265 4.81 23.46 5.50
CA THR A 265 3.81 24.22 4.73
C THR A 265 2.46 23.52 4.76
N PHE A 266 2.44 22.21 4.47
CA PHE A 266 1.22 21.39 4.55
C PHE A 266 0.61 21.39 5.95
N ALA A 267 1.43 21.21 6.98
CA ALA A 267 0.98 21.26 8.37
C ALA A 267 0.39 22.64 8.75
N ASN A 268 1.02 23.73 8.31
CA ASN A 268 0.57 25.10 8.56
C ASN A 268 -0.77 25.42 7.85
N TRP A 269 -0.97 24.88 6.64
CA TRP A 269 -2.25 24.98 5.95
C TRP A 269 -3.33 24.11 6.59
N GLY A 270 -2.95 23.10 7.37
CA GLY A 270 -3.88 22.20 8.05
C GLY A 270 -4.15 20.89 7.30
N VAL A 271 -3.38 20.56 6.25
CA VAL A 271 -3.52 19.34 5.43
C VAL A 271 -3.48 18.07 6.29
N ASP A 272 -4.39 17.13 6.07
CA ASP A 272 -4.53 15.87 6.83
C ASP A 272 -4.06 14.63 6.06
N TYR A 273 -3.85 14.75 4.75
CA TYR A 273 -3.44 13.65 3.88
C TYR A 273 -2.47 14.15 2.80
N LEU A 274 -1.38 13.41 2.57
CA LEU A 274 -0.44 13.65 1.47
C LEU A 274 -0.40 12.45 0.52
N GLU A 275 -0.77 12.68 -0.74
CA GLU A 275 -0.45 11.77 -1.85
C GLU A 275 0.91 12.16 -2.45
N TYR A 276 1.86 11.24 -2.53
CA TYR A 276 3.23 11.59 -2.94
C TYR A 276 3.70 10.68 -4.08
N THR A 277 3.86 11.27 -5.26
CA THR A 277 4.31 10.57 -6.48
C THR A 277 5.83 10.61 -6.62
N ASN A 278 6.44 9.91 -7.59
CA ASN A 278 7.90 9.88 -7.77
C ASN A 278 8.41 10.23 -9.20
N CYS A 279 7.62 10.91 -10.03
CA CYS A 279 8.09 11.46 -11.31
C CYS A 279 9.29 12.43 -11.12
N ASN A 280 10.19 12.54 -12.09
CA ASN A 280 11.37 13.44 -12.05
C ASN A 280 12.27 13.29 -10.79
N ASN A 281 12.40 12.07 -10.27
CA ASN A 281 13.12 11.72 -9.03
C ASN A 281 14.66 11.78 -9.09
N GLN A 282 15.24 12.22 -10.21
CA GLN A 282 16.70 12.33 -10.41
C GLN A 282 17.48 11.00 -10.26
N GLY A 283 16.80 9.86 -10.40
CA GLY A 283 17.43 8.54 -10.26
C GLY A 283 17.72 8.13 -8.81
N ILE A 284 17.21 8.88 -7.83
CA ILE A 284 17.32 8.55 -6.40
C ILE A 284 16.39 7.36 -6.10
N LYS A 285 16.84 6.45 -5.21
CA LYS A 285 16.06 5.29 -4.80
C LYS A 285 14.75 5.71 -4.13
N SER A 286 13.65 5.04 -4.45
CA SER A 286 12.32 5.35 -3.91
C SER A 286 12.34 5.33 -2.38
N GLU A 287 12.94 4.29 -1.78
CA GLU A 287 13.04 4.16 -0.32
C GLU A 287 13.53 5.46 0.35
N GLN A 288 14.62 6.04 -0.18
CA GLN A 288 15.23 7.25 0.39
C GLN A 288 14.31 8.46 0.26
N LEU A 289 13.66 8.61 -0.90
CA LEU A 289 12.77 9.71 -1.21
C LEU A 289 11.53 9.73 -0.29
N TYR A 290 10.90 8.56 -0.11
CA TYR A 290 9.71 8.43 0.73
C TYR A 290 10.06 8.49 2.23
N GLN A 291 11.20 7.94 2.66
CA GLN A 291 11.68 8.10 4.04
C GLN A 291 11.96 9.57 4.40
N ALA A 292 12.55 10.35 3.48
CA ALA A 292 12.83 11.78 3.72
C ALA A 292 11.56 12.58 4.00
N MET A 293 10.53 12.42 3.16
CA MET A 293 9.24 13.10 3.37
C MET A 293 8.49 12.54 4.59
N SER A 294 8.55 11.24 4.86
CA SER A 294 7.97 10.65 6.08
C SER A 294 8.53 11.28 7.35
N GLN A 295 9.87 11.41 7.43
CA GLN A 295 10.54 12.06 8.56
C GLN A 295 10.17 13.54 8.66
N ALA A 296 10.07 14.23 7.51
CA ALA A 296 9.65 15.63 7.47
C ALA A 296 8.23 15.83 7.99
N LEU A 297 7.26 15.01 7.56
CA LEU A 297 5.88 15.03 8.05
C LEU A 297 5.83 14.78 9.56
N ASN A 298 6.53 13.75 10.05
CA ASN A 298 6.58 13.44 11.48
C ASN A 298 7.17 14.60 12.30
N SER A 299 8.15 15.34 11.77
CA SER A 299 8.76 16.48 12.48
C SER A 299 7.78 17.65 12.73
N THR A 300 6.67 17.71 12.00
CA THR A 300 5.63 18.73 12.19
C THR A 300 4.76 18.47 13.44
N ASN A 301 4.82 17.25 14.01
CA ASN A 301 3.94 16.77 15.08
C ASN A 301 2.44 16.78 14.74
N LYS A 302 2.06 16.86 13.46
CA LYS A 302 0.69 16.65 12.99
C LYS A 302 0.60 15.28 12.31
N GLY A 303 -0.39 14.47 12.71
CA GLY A 303 -0.69 13.21 12.03
C GLY A 303 -1.26 13.48 10.63
N ILE A 304 -0.42 13.37 9.61
CA ILE A 304 -0.79 13.49 8.20
C ILE A 304 -0.74 12.10 7.58
N TYR A 305 -1.87 11.62 7.06
CA TYR A 305 -1.93 10.32 6.41
C TYR A 305 -1.08 10.36 5.14
N TYR A 306 -0.13 9.44 5.01
CA TYR A 306 0.89 9.51 3.97
C TYR A 306 0.79 8.34 2.99
N THR A 307 0.49 8.64 1.73
CA THR A 307 0.39 7.64 0.66
C THR A 307 1.53 7.79 -0.32
N ALA A 308 2.34 6.74 -0.45
CA ALA A 308 3.30 6.65 -1.53
C ALA A 308 2.63 6.21 -2.84
N VAL A 309 3.01 6.84 -3.94
CA VAL A 309 2.56 6.48 -5.28
C VAL A 309 3.81 6.28 -6.14
N VAL A 310 4.26 5.02 -6.18
CA VAL A 310 5.52 4.64 -6.83
C VAL A 310 5.24 4.23 -8.28
N ASP A 311 5.69 5.05 -9.22
CA ASP A 311 5.80 4.68 -10.61
C ASP A 311 7.20 4.09 -10.88
N ASN A 312 7.25 2.78 -11.09
CA ASN A 312 8.46 2.00 -11.35
C ASN A 312 8.69 1.73 -12.85
N GLN A 313 8.05 2.51 -13.74
CA GLN A 313 8.28 2.41 -15.17
C GLN A 313 9.54 3.16 -15.58
N TYR A 314 10.56 2.41 -15.98
CA TYR A 314 11.76 2.95 -16.61
C TYR A 314 11.63 2.79 -18.13
N PHE A 315 11.75 3.90 -18.87
CA PHE A 315 11.74 3.89 -20.32
C PHE A 315 13.16 3.78 -20.85
N LEU A 316 13.46 2.72 -21.59
CA LEU A 316 14.68 2.64 -22.38
C LEU A 316 14.38 3.15 -23.79
N TYR A 317 15.02 4.27 -24.16
CA TYR A 317 15.01 4.79 -25.52
C TYR A 317 16.29 4.35 -26.23
N ILE A 318 16.15 3.55 -27.30
CA ILE A 318 17.28 3.15 -28.14
C ILE A 318 17.24 4.01 -29.41
N PHE A 319 18.27 4.83 -29.62
CA PHE A 319 18.43 5.65 -30.82
C PHE A 319 19.37 4.97 -31.81
N PHE A 320 18.95 4.82 -33.06
CA PHE A 320 19.82 4.43 -34.16
C PHE A 320 20.14 5.66 -35.02
N GLN A 321 21.43 6.02 -35.12
CA GLN A 321 21.88 7.27 -35.76
C GLN A 321 21.53 7.45 -37.24
N ASN A 322 20.87 6.50 -37.91
CA ASN A 322 20.73 6.56 -39.36
C ASN A 322 19.43 5.99 -39.96
N ASN A 323 18.43 5.69 -39.15
CA ASN A 323 17.04 5.56 -39.58
C ASN A 323 16.18 5.93 -38.36
N PHE A 324 15.27 6.90 -38.52
CA PHE A 324 14.39 7.46 -37.48
C PHE A 324 13.38 6.42 -36.93
N TYR A 325 13.87 5.35 -36.32
CA TYR A 325 13.05 4.42 -35.55
C TYR A 325 13.37 4.61 -34.07
N ILE A 326 12.42 5.20 -33.34
CA ILE A 326 12.44 5.26 -31.89
C ILE A 326 11.75 3.99 -31.41
N TYR A 327 12.50 3.06 -30.83
CA TYR A 327 11.91 1.96 -30.09
C TYR A 327 11.78 2.40 -28.63
N LYS A 328 10.53 2.66 -28.21
CA LYS A 328 10.19 2.84 -26.80
C LYS A 328 10.02 1.44 -26.20
N MET A 329 10.99 0.98 -25.42
CA MET A 329 10.83 -0.22 -24.61
C MET A 329 10.49 0.16 -23.18
N ASN A 330 9.35 -0.35 -22.70
CA ASN A 330 8.93 -0.19 -21.31
C ASN A 330 9.58 -1.30 -20.48
N PHE A 331 10.44 -0.94 -19.53
CA PHE A 331 10.95 -1.86 -18.52
C PHE A 331 10.31 -1.52 -17.18
N ILE A 332 9.75 -2.52 -16.51
CA ILE A 332 9.31 -2.39 -15.12
C ILE A 332 10.45 -2.95 -14.27
N ILE A 333 11.20 -2.08 -13.58
CA ILE A 333 12.13 -2.52 -12.55
C ILE A 333 11.30 -2.67 -11.29
N ARG A 334 10.99 -3.90 -10.89
CA ARG A 334 10.35 -4.15 -9.59
C ARG A 334 11.38 -3.93 -8.49
N GLU A 335 11.46 -2.71 -7.99
CA GLU A 335 12.03 -2.46 -6.66
C GLU A 335 11.17 -3.23 -5.63
N GLN A 336 11.79 -3.89 -4.65
CA GLN A 336 11.08 -4.58 -3.55
C GLN A 336 10.56 -3.52 -2.57
N VAL A 337 9.54 -2.82 -3.00
CA VAL A 337 9.01 -1.65 -2.28
C VAL A 337 8.22 -2.05 -1.03
N GLU A 338 7.69 -3.27 -1.02
CA GLU A 338 6.86 -3.80 0.05
C GLU A 338 7.63 -3.96 1.39
N GLU A 339 8.96 -4.08 1.35
CA GLU A 339 9.79 -4.25 2.56
C GLU A 339 9.93 -2.97 3.40
N TRP A 340 9.92 -1.79 2.75
CA TRP A 340 10.15 -0.50 3.42
C TRP A 340 8.91 0.38 3.50
N GLN A 341 7.94 0.23 2.60
CA GLN A 341 6.73 1.07 2.54
C GLN A 341 5.94 1.08 3.87
N PRO A 342 5.67 -0.07 4.53
CA PRO A 342 4.95 -0.08 5.79
C PRO A 342 5.64 0.76 6.88
N GLN A 343 6.97 0.90 6.82
CA GLN A 343 7.77 1.57 7.84
C GLN A 343 7.73 3.11 7.73
N CYS A 344 7.40 3.63 6.56
CA CYS A 344 7.45 5.07 6.32
C CYS A 344 6.19 5.66 5.67
N THR A 345 5.19 4.85 5.32
CA THR A 345 3.93 5.32 4.72
C THR A 345 2.72 4.62 5.35
N ASN A 346 1.56 5.28 5.30
CA ASN A 346 0.29 4.68 5.74
C ASN A 346 -0.37 3.84 4.65
N SER A 347 -0.08 4.12 3.37
CA SER A 347 -0.42 3.22 2.28
C SER A 347 0.48 3.41 1.07
N TRP A 348 0.42 2.49 0.11
CA TRP A 348 1.26 2.54 -1.08
C TRP A 348 0.57 2.01 -2.34
N ASN A 349 0.66 2.80 -3.40
CA ASN A 349 0.24 2.43 -4.74
C ASN A 349 1.45 2.22 -5.65
N ASN A 350 1.67 0.96 -6.01
CA ASN A 350 2.78 0.53 -6.88
C ASN A 350 2.34 0.30 -8.33
N GLN A 351 1.10 0.65 -8.69
CA GLN A 351 0.51 0.49 -10.02
C GLN A 351 -0.35 1.73 -10.40
N PRO A 352 0.20 2.96 -10.38
CA PRO A 352 -0.56 4.20 -10.57
C PRO A 352 -1.22 4.34 -11.95
N GLN A 353 -0.79 3.57 -12.94
CA GLN A 353 -1.26 3.63 -14.33
C GLN A 353 -2.58 2.88 -14.58
N PHE A 354 -3.19 2.28 -13.56
CA PHE A 354 -4.49 1.63 -13.73
C PHE A 354 -5.55 2.64 -14.19
N GLN A 355 -6.31 2.34 -15.23
CA GLN A 355 -7.35 3.23 -15.79
C GLN A 355 -8.69 2.51 -15.95
N GLY A 356 -9.01 1.56 -15.07
CA GLY A 356 -10.29 0.84 -15.13
C GLY A 356 -10.38 -0.20 -16.25
N ASP A 357 -9.26 -0.72 -16.75
CA ASP A 357 -9.26 -1.86 -17.69
C ASP A 357 -9.59 -3.17 -16.96
N TRP A 358 -10.43 -4.02 -17.55
CA TRP A 358 -10.87 -5.26 -16.92
C TRP A 358 -9.72 -6.24 -16.70
N THR A 359 -8.89 -6.47 -17.72
CA THR A 359 -7.76 -7.41 -17.62
C THR A 359 -6.81 -6.94 -16.53
N LYS A 360 -6.51 -5.64 -16.51
CA LYS A 360 -5.62 -5.07 -15.50
C LYS A 360 -6.21 -5.13 -14.09
N LEU A 361 -7.51 -4.95 -13.94
CA LEU A 361 -8.19 -5.12 -12.65
C LEU A 361 -8.00 -6.54 -12.10
N GLN A 362 -8.19 -7.56 -12.94
CA GLN A 362 -7.95 -8.95 -12.54
C GLN A 362 -6.49 -9.18 -12.14
N GLU A 363 -5.52 -8.67 -12.91
CA GLU A 363 -4.10 -8.75 -12.57
C GLU A 363 -3.77 -8.08 -11.22
N LEU A 364 -4.41 -6.95 -10.90
CA LEU A 364 -4.18 -6.23 -9.65
C LEU A 364 -4.70 -7.02 -8.45
N ILE A 365 -5.88 -7.62 -8.58
CA ILE A 365 -6.44 -8.51 -7.55
C ILE A 365 -5.47 -9.68 -7.32
N GLU A 366 -5.03 -10.33 -8.39
CA GLU A 366 -4.08 -11.44 -8.32
C GLU A 366 -2.75 -11.07 -7.65
N GLN A 367 -2.19 -9.92 -8.01
CA GLN A 367 -0.94 -9.45 -7.42
C GLN A 367 -1.09 -9.14 -5.92
N SER A 368 -2.25 -8.63 -5.52
CA SER A 368 -2.56 -8.32 -4.11
C SER A 368 -2.64 -9.57 -3.23
N ALA A 369 -2.79 -10.78 -3.81
CA ALA A 369 -2.72 -12.03 -3.05
C ALA A 369 -1.40 -12.19 -2.30
N ASN A 370 -0.31 -11.64 -2.84
CA ASN A 370 1.05 -11.89 -2.36
C ASN A 370 1.57 -10.79 -1.42
N THR A 371 0.73 -9.81 -1.07
CA THR A 371 1.17 -8.64 -0.27
C THR A 371 0.48 -8.56 1.09
N TYR A 372 -0.33 -9.56 1.45
CA TYR A 372 -1.14 -9.56 2.68
C TYR A 372 -0.29 -9.41 3.96
N GLU A 373 0.93 -9.94 3.98
CA GLU A 373 1.84 -9.86 5.14
C GLU A 373 2.30 -8.44 5.49
N TYR A 374 2.20 -7.51 4.53
CA TYR A 374 2.61 -6.13 4.71
C TYR A 374 1.47 -5.22 5.17
N ALA A 375 0.22 -5.64 4.98
CA ALA A 375 -0.94 -4.87 5.41
C ALA A 375 -1.24 -5.12 6.88
N GLN A 376 -1.34 -4.03 7.65
CA GLN A 376 -1.73 -4.02 9.05
C GLN A 376 -2.24 -2.64 9.44
N ASN A 377 -2.78 -2.50 10.66
CA ASN A 377 -3.20 -1.20 11.17
C ASN A 377 -2.07 -0.16 11.06
N GLY A 378 -2.37 0.95 10.40
CA GLY A 378 -1.40 2.02 10.10
C GLY A 378 -0.69 1.89 8.75
N ALA A 379 -0.80 0.76 8.02
CA ALA A 379 -0.06 0.47 6.80
C ALA A 379 -0.85 -0.42 5.82
N TRP A 380 -1.26 0.11 4.67
CA TRP A 380 -2.18 -0.57 3.75
C TRP A 380 -1.66 -0.68 2.32
N ASN A 381 -1.79 -1.87 1.72
CA ASN A 381 -1.65 -2.01 0.28
C ASN A 381 -2.74 -1.21 -0.44
N PHE A 382 -2.37 -0.39 -1.43
CA PHE A 382 -3.31 0.44 -2.18
C PHE A 382 -3.17 0.19 -3.69
N PRO A 383 -3.88 -0.80 -4.26
CA PRO A 383 -3.73 -1.18 -5.67
C PRO A 383 -4.20 -0.11 -6.68
N GLY A 384 -4.76 1.00 -6.21
CA GLY A 384 -5.22 2.12 -7.02
C GLY A 384 -6.59 2.63 -6.59
N LYS A 385 -7.04 3.72 -7.20
CA LYS A 385 -8.34 4.34 -6.90
C LYS A 385 -9.52 3.55 -7.50
N LEU A 386 -10.73 3.82 -7.02
CA LEU A 386 -11.97 3.19 -7.46
C LEU A 386 -12.51 3.87 -8.73
N TYR A 387 -12.77 3.08 -9.78
CA TYR A 387 -13.27 3.53 -11.09
C TYR A 387 -14.79 3.33 -11.23
N ILE A 388 -15.55 3.81 -10.24
CA ILE A 388 -17.02 3.75 -10.25
C ILE A 388 -17.57 4.78 -11.23
N ASP A 389 -18.57 4.45 -12.06
CA ASP A 389 -19.11 5.32 -13.11
C ASP A 389 -18.06 5.89 -14.09
N GLY A 390 -16.87 5.27 -14.19
CA GLY A 390 -15.78 5.71 -15.07
C GLY A 390 -16.00 5.41 -16.56
N GLY A 391 -17.10 4.72 -16.91
CA GLY A 391 -17.49 4.41 -18.30
C GLY A 391 -16.75 3.25 -18.97
N ILE A 392 -15.68 2.72 -18.36
CA ILE A 392 -14.88 1.61 -18.92
C ILE A 392 -15.32 0.27 -18.33
N LEU A 393 -15.38 0.17 -17.00
CA LEU A 393 -15.87 -1.02 -16.30
C LEU A 393 -17.40 -1.11 -16.39
N SER A 394 -17.93 -2.29 -16.67
CA SER A 394 -19.36 -2.58 -16.54
C SER A 394 -19.81 -2.50 -15.08
N ASN A 395 -21.12 -2.39 -14.83
CA ASN A 395 -21.68 -2.32 -13.47
C ASN A 395 -21.22 -3.49 -12.57
N LYS A 396 -21.15 -4.71 -13.13
CA LYS A 396 -20.67 -5.90 -12.40
C LYS A 396 -19.19 -5.79 -12.04
N GLN A 397 -18.37 -5.31 -12.97
CA GLN A 397 -16.92 -5.15 -12.75
C GLN A 397 -16.62 -4.02 -11.76
N GLN A 398 -17.41 -2.95 -11.76
CA GLN A 398 -17.32 -1.89 -10.74
C GLN A 398 -17.67 -2.41 -9.34
N GLN A 399 -18.73 -3.22 -9.23
CA GLN A 399 -19.11 -3.86 -7.98
C GLN A 399 -18.01 -4.83 -7.51
N LEU A 400 -17.40 -5.58 -8.45
CA LEU A 400 -16.26 -6.45 -8.21
C LEU A 400 -15.04 -5.70 -7.67
N GLN A 401 -14.67 -4.58 -8.30
CA GLN A 401 -13.59 -3.75 -7.80
C GLN A 401 -13.86 -3.33 -6.35
N PHE A 402 -15.06 -2.82 -6.07
CA PHE A 402 -15.40 -2.33 -4.73
C PHE A 402 -15.34 -3.43 -3.66
N ALA A 403 -15.86 -4.62 -3.96
CA ALA A 403 -15.84 -5.76 -3.04
C ALA A 403 -14.41 -6.23 -2.76
N PHE A 404 -13.57 -6.37 -3.80
CA PHE A 404 -12.17 -6.77 -3.62
C PHE A 404 -11.36 -5.72 -2.87
N TRP A 405 -11.53 -4.44 -3.17
CA TRP A 405 -10.86 -3.37 -2.43
C TRP A 405 -11.24 -3.38 -0.95
N ALA A 406 -12.51 -3.67 -0.65
CA ALA A 406 -12.96 -3.84 0.72
C ALA A 406 -12.33 -5.06 1.40
N LEU A 407 -12.36 -6.22 0.74
CA LEU A 407 -11.78 -7.46 1.25
C LEU A 407 -10.27 -7.32 1.49
N LEU A 408 -9.57 -6.67 0.56
CA LEU A 408 -8.11 -6.46 0.58
C LEU A 408 -7.65 -5.38 1.57
N LYS A 409 -8.58 -4.72 2.30
CA LYS A 409 -8.26 -3.58 3.17
C LYS A 409 -7.49 -2.46 2.43
N SER A 410 -7.82 -2.26 1.16
CA SER A 410 -7.29 -1.14 0.39
C SER A 410 -7.96 0.16 0.83
N PRO A 411 -7.28 1.32 0.78
CA PRO A 411 -7.95 2.61 0.80
C PRO A 411 -9.08 2.66 -0.25
N LEU A 412 -10.25 3.19 0.15
CA LEU A 412 -11.41 3.37 -0.71
C LEU A 412 -11.48 4.82 -1.21
N ILE A 413 -10.58 5.16 -2.13
CA ILE A 413 -10.51 6.48 -2.73
C ILE A 413 -11.29 6.49 -4.05
N LEU A 414 -12.37 7.27 -4.10
CA LEU A 414 -13.19 7.46 -5.29
C LEU A 414 -12.44 8.31 -6.33
N ASN A 415 -12.43 7.88 -7.59
CA ASN A 415 -11.83 8.61 -8.71
C ASN A 415 -12.86 9.18 -9.70
N ASN A 416 -14.12 9.25 -9.30
CA ASN A 416 -15.23 9.55 -10.21
C ASN A 416 -15.84 10.92 -9.99
N ASN A 417 -16.53 11.44 -11.00
CA ASN A 417 -17.28 12.68 -10.86
C ASN A 417 -18.59 12.44 -10.11
N ILE A 418 -18.55 12.59 -8.78
CA ILE A 418 -19.70 12.39 -7.90
C ILE A 418 -20.83 13.42 -8.08
N MET A 419 -20.59 14.50 -8.85
CA MET A 419 -21.68 15.41 -9.24
C MET A 419 -22.66 14.75 -10.20
N LYS A 420 -22.23 13.69 -10.91
CA LYS A 420 -23.00 12.94 -11.90
C LYS A 420 -23.13 11.45 -11.54
N LEU A 421 -23.15 11.15 -10.25
CA LEU A 421 -23.23 9.77 -9.74
C LEU A 421 -24.49 9.06 -10.23
N SER A 422 -24.33 7.89 -10.85
CA SER A 422 -25.44 7.06 -11.30
C SER A 422 -26.12 6.35 -10.11
N LEU A 423 -27.34 5.80 -10.32
CA LEU A 423 -27.99 4.98 -9.29
C LEU A 423 -27.16 3.73 -8.95
N ASN A 424 -26.48 3.14 -9.94
CA ASN A 424 -25.61 2.00 -9.73
C ASN A 424 -24.36 2.40 -8.94
N GLY A 425 -23.69 3.47 -9.36
CA GLY A 425 -22.52 4.00 -8.66
C GLY A 425 -22.84 4.34 -7.21
N LYS A 426 -23.98 5.02 -6.98
CA LYS A 426 -24.48 5.29 -5.62
C LYS A 426 -24.67 4.00 -4.83
N LYS A 427 -25.39 3.01 -5.36
CA LYS A 427 -25.61 1.72 -4.69
C LYS A 427 -24.29 1.04 -4.28
N ILE A 428 -23.27 1.10 -5.14
CA ILE A 428 -21.96 0.50 -4.86
C ILE A 428 -21.27 1.26 -3.71
N ILE A 429 -21.07 2.57 -3.86
CA ILE A 429 -20.26 3.34 -2.89
C ILE A 429 -20.98 3.58 -1.56
N THR A 430 -22.31 3.37 -1.50
CA THR A 430 -23.06 3.48 -0.24
C THR A 430 -23.36 2.15 0.42
N ASN A 431 -22.77 1.04 -0.04
CA ASN A 431 -22.99 -0.26 0.59
C ASN A 431 -22.21 -0.34 1.92
N SER A 432 -22.89 -0.01 3.01
CA SER A 432 -22.32 0.03 4.37
C SER A 432 -21.79 -1.32 4.85
N GLU A 433 -22.34 -2.44 4.37
CA GLU A 433 -21.89 -3.76 4.79
C GLU A 433 -20.55 -4.12 4.16
N VAL A 434 -20.36 -3.80 2.87
CA VAL A 434 -19.07 -3.97 2.19
C VAL A 434 -18.03 -3.00 2.77
N ILE A 435 -18.42 -1.76 3.07
CA ILE A 435 -17.55 -0.79 3.76
C ILE A 435 -17.14 -1.32 5.15
N ALA A 436 -18.04 -1.93 5.92
CA ALA A 436 -17.71 -2.50 7.22
C ALA A 436 -16.68 -3.64 7.13
N VAL A 437 -16.61 -4.37 6.00
CA VAL A 437 -15.52 -5.34 5.75
C VAL A 437 -14.20 -4.60 5.57
N ASN A 438 -14.17 -3.48 4.85
CA ASN A 438 -12.96 -2.68 4.67
C ASN A 438 -12.48 -2.03 5.97
N GLN A 439 -13.41 -1.57 6.80
CA GLN A 439 -13.14 -0.80 8.02
C GLN A 439 -13.06 -1.67 9.29
N ASP A 440 -12.93 -3.00 9.14
CA ASP A 440 -12.81 -3.91 10.27
C ASP A 440 -11.51 -3.64 11.07
N PRO A 441 -11.60 -3.44 12.40
CA PRO A 441 -10.46 -3.01 13.23
C PRO A 441 -9.40 -4.08 13.45
N LEU A 442 -9.66 -5.35 13.12
CA LEU A 442 -8.63 -6.39 13.17
C LEU A 442 -7.54 -6.15 12.11
N GLY A 443 -7.87 -5.45 11.03
CA GLY A 443 -6.91 -5.03 10.02
C GLY A 443 -6.30 -6.13 9.17
N TYR A 444 -6.87 -7.34 9.17
CA TYR A 444 -6.43 -8.40 8.27
C TYR A 444 -6.82 -8.08 6.83
N GLN A 445 -5.84 -8.11 5.92
CA GLN A 445 -6.08 -8.09 4.48
C GLN A 445 -6.60 -9.45 4.02
N GLY A 446 -7.58 -9.45 3.11
CA GLY A 446 -8.10 -10.68 2.51
C GLY A 446 -7.06 -11.45 1.70
N VAL A 447 -7.20 -12.78 1.72
CA VAL A 447 -6.27 -13.72 1.09
C VAL A 447 -7.03 -14.67 0.15
N LYS A 448 -6.33 -15.21 -0.84
CA LYS A 448 -6.89 -16.24 -1.71
C LYS A 448 -6.92 -17.57 -0.96
N LEU A 449 -8.11 -18.13 -0.78
CA LEU A 449 -8.32 -19.39 -0.07
C LEU A 449 -8.34 -20.58 -1.02
N GLN A 450 -9.02 -20.43 -2.17
CA GLN A 450 -9.18 -21.52 -3.14
C GLN A 450 -9.19 -20.99 -4.57
N GLN A 451 -8.82 -21.88 -5.49
CA GLN A 451 -8.83 -21.65 -6.93
C GLN A 451 -9.24 -22.96 -7.61
N GLY A 452 -10.24 -22.87 -8.49
CA GLY A 452 -10.72 -24.00 -9.28
C GLY A 452 -9.75 -24.39 -10.39
N ASP A 453 -9.94 -25.58 -10.94
CA ASP A 453 -9.16 -26.07 -12.08
C ASP A 453 -9.22 -25.08 -13.27
N ASN A 454 -8.08 -24.88 -13.93
CA ASN A 454 -7.91 -23.93 -15.04
C ASN A 454 -8.41 -22.50 -14.72
N ASP A 455 -8.30 -22.09 -13.46
CA ASP A 455 -8.71 -20.77 -12.98
C ASP A 455 -10.18 -20.50 -13.28
N SER A 456 -11.03 -21.53 -13.15
CA SER A 456 -12.46 -21.44 -13.46
C SER A 456 -13.28 -20.68 -12.40
N TYR A 457 -12.85 -20.73 -11.14
CA TYR A 457 -13.37 -19.91 -10.05
C TYR A 457 -12.29 -19.60 -9.01
N GLN A 458 -12.59 -18.67 -8.12
CA GLN A 458 -11.77 -18.33 -6.97
C GLN A 458 -12.63 -18.11 -5.72
N ILE A 459 -12.09 -18.48 -4.56
CA ILE A 459 -12.63 -18.09 -3.25
C ILE A 459 -11.56 -17.31 -2.51
N TRP A 460 -11.90 -16.09 -2.13
CA TRP A 460 -11.07 -15.23 -1.29
C TRP A 460 -11.76 -15.02 0.04
N GLY A 461 -11.01 -14.73 1.09
CA GLY A 461 -11.63 -14.45 2.38
C GLY A 461 -10.77 -13.71 3.37
N VAL A 462 -11.43 -13.21 4.40
CA VAL A 462 -10.83 -12.47 5.51
C VAL A 462 -11.60 -12.76 6.80
N PRO A 463 -10.92 -12.93 7.95
CA PRO A 463 -11.56 -12.89 9.25
C PRO A 463 -12.22 -11.53 9.48
N GLN A 464 -13.32 -11.51 10.20
CA GLN A 464 -14.02 -10.29 10.57
C GLN A 464 -14.48 -10.41 12.02
N ASP A 465 -14.53 -9.29 12.76
CA ASP A 465 -15.12 -9.14 14.09
C ASP A 465 -14.70 -10.14 15.20
N GLY A 466 -13.72 -11.00 14.93
CA GLY A 466 -13.13 -11.98 15.85
C GLY A 466 -13.76 -13.36 15.77
N GLU A 467 -14.96 -13.49 15.21
CA GLU A 467 -15.71 -14.75 15.14
C GLU A 467 -16.18 -15.08 13.73
N SER A 468 -16.56 -14.06 12.95
CA SER A 468 -17.05 -14.22 11.58
C SER A 468 -15.90 -14.28 10.57
N CYS A 469 -16.23 -14.64 9.33
CA CYS A 469 -15.38 -14.32 8.20
C CYS A 469 -16.22 -13.84 7.01
N VAL A 470 -15.60 -13.08 6.12
CA VAL A 470 -16.20 -12.71 4.84
C VAL A 470 -15.45 -13.41 3.73
N ILE A 471 -16.19 -13.96 2.77
CA ILE A 471 -15.64 -14.55 1.56
C ILE A 471 -16.19 -13.88 0.31
N ILE A 472 -15.36 -13.81 -0.73
CA ILE A 472 -15.80 -13.55 -2.10
C ILE A 472 -15.71 -14.88 -2.86
N VAL A 473 -16.84 -15.33 -3.40
CA VAL A 473 -16.89 -16.44 -4.36
C VAL A 473 -17.00 -15.81 -5.74
N TRP A 474 -16.00 -16.01 -6.57
CA TRP A 474 -15.89 -15.39 -7.89
C TRP A 474 -15.80 -16.46 -8.98
N ASN A 475 -16.80 -16.51 -9.85
CA ASN A 475 -16.74 -17.28 -11.08
C ASN A 475 -15.92 -16.51 -12.11
N THR A 476 -14.70 -16.95 -12.39
CA THR A 476 -13.77 -16.34 -13.35
C THR A 476 -13.98 -16.85 -14.78
N SER A 477 -14.75 -17.93 -14.95
CA SER A 477 -15.06 -18.52 -16.25
C SER A 477 -16.09 -17.71 -17.06
N ASN A 478 -16.19 -18.05 -18.35
CA ASN A 478 -17.19 -17.50 -19.27
C ASN A 478 -18.51 -18.28 -19.27
N GLU A 479 -18.68 -19.23 -18.36
CA GLU A 479 -19.87 -20.08 -18.26
C GLU A 479 -20.48 -19.99 -16.87
N ARG A 480 -21.74 -20.38 -16.73
CA ARG A 480 -22.41 -20.46 -15.43
C ARG A 480 -21.80 -21.61 -14.63
N GLN A 481 -21.49 -21.38 -13.36
CA GLN A 481 -20.88 -22.38 -12.48
C GLN A 481 -21.63 -22.50 -11.17
N GLU A 482 -21.60 -23.71 -10.61
CA GLU A 482 -21.93 -23.99 -9.23
C GLU A 482 -20.62 -24.26 -8.49
N ILE A 483 -20.37 -23.49 -7.43
CA ILE A 483 -19.10 -23.48 -6.70
C ILE A 483 -19.38 -23.84 -5.25
N ASP A 484 -18.74 -24.91 -4.77
CA ASP A 484 -18.90 -25.39 -3.41
C ASP A 484 -18.09 -24.55 -2.41
N VAL A 485 -18.72 -24.20 -1.31
CA VAL A 485 -18.14 -23.51 -0.16
C VAL A 485 -18.04 -24.50 0.99
N ASN A 486 -16.83 -25.04 1.19
CA ASN A 486 -16.55 -26.00 2.26
C ASN A 486 -15.86 -25.32 3.46
N PHE A 487 -16.49 -25.36 4.64
CA PHE A 487 -15.99 -24.64 5.81
C PHE A 487 -14.71 -25.24 6.39
N SER A 488 -14.57 -26.57 6.36
CA SER A 488 -13.35 -27.23 6.81
C SER A 488 -12.14 -26.85 5.95
N GLN A 489 -12.34 -26.73 4.64
CA GLN A 489 -11.30 -26.29 3.72
C GLN A 489 -10.99 -24.81 3.93
N ILE A 490 -11.99 -23.95 4.10
CA ILE A 490 -11.78 -22.52 4.42
C ILE A 490 -10.95 -22.36 5.69
N ASN A 491 -11.31 -23.04 6.78
CA ASN A 491 -10.54 -23.00 8.03
C ASN A 491 -9.10 -23.47 7.81
N GLN A 492 -8.89 -24.58 7.09
CA GLN A 492 -7.54 -25.07 6.79
C GLN A 492 -6.71 -24.07 5.99
N GLN A 493 -7.33 -23.28 5.10
CA GLN A 493 -6.63 -22.26 4.32
C GLN A 493 -6.28 -21.05 5.18
N PHE A 494 -7.20 -20.57 6.03
CA PHE A 494 -6.89 -19.51 6.99
C PHE A 494 -5.76 -19.89 7.95
N ASP A 495 -5.71 -21.14 8.41
CA ASP A 495 -4.62 -21.64 9.25
C ASP A 495 -3.24 -21.49 8.56
N LYS A 496 -3.16 -21.67 7.24
CA LYS A 496 -1.89 -21.48 6.49
C LYS A 496 -1.41 -20.04 6.50
N TYR A 497 -2.33 -19.08 6.57
CA TYR A 497 -2.04 -17.65 6.66
C TYR A 497 -1.90 -17.17 8.11
N SER A 498 -1.99 -18.08 9.10
CA SER A 498 -2.06 -17.73 10.53
C SER A 498 -3.22 -16.79 10.87
N TYR A 499 -4.32 -16.87 10.10
CA TYR A 499 -5.50 -16.06 10.29
C TYR A 499 -6.48 -16.76 11.24
N PRO A 500 -7.09 -16.04 12.19
CA PRO A 500 -8.09 -16.63 13.07
C PRO A 500 -9.35 -16.96 12.28
N SER A 501 -9.76 -18.23 12.24
CA SER A 501 -11.11 -18.60 11.81
C SER A 501 -11.62 -19.78 12.61
N SER A 502 -12.91 -19.76 12.93
CA SER A 502 -13.56 -20.83 13.68
C SER A 502 -14.95 -21.13 13.13
N LEU A 503 -15.07 -21.20 11.80
CA LEU A 503 -16.34 -21.60 11.18
C LEU A 503 -16.75 -22.97 11.72
N GLY A 504 -17.85 -23.00 12.46
CA GLY A 504 -18.45 -24.20 13.01
C GLY A 504 -19.27 -24.95 11.97
N LYS A 505 -20.07 -25.93 12.43
CA LYS A 505 -20.96 -26.69 11.53
C LYS A 505 -22.17 -25.90 11.03
N ASN A 506 -22.63 -24.93 11.82
CA ASN A 506 -23.79 -24.11 11.51
C ASN A 506 -23.35 -22.64 11.45
N VAL A 507 -23.58 -22.02 10.30
CA VAL A 507 -23.30 -20.60 10.09
C VAL A 507 -24.54 -19.91 9.53
N GLN A 508 -24.72 -18.64 9.90
CA GLN A 508 -25.64 -17.74 9.22
C GLN A 508 -24.92 -17.15 8.01
N VAL A 509 -25.57 -17.16 6.85
CA VAL A 509 -24.99 -16.68 5.59
C VAL A 509 -25.71 -15.43 5.11
N ARG A 510 -24.98 -14.31 5.02
CA ARG A 510 -25.48 -13.04 4.52
C ARG A 510 -24.77 -12.62 3.23
N GLU A 511 -25.52 -12.38 2.16
CA GLU A 511 -25.01 -11.83 0.90
C GLU A 511 -24.96 -10.30 0.95
N LEU A 512 -23.74 -9.76 1.06
CA LEU A 512 -23.48 -8.34 1.31
C LEU A 512 -23.77 -7.46 0.10
N LEU A 513 -23.65 -8.00 -1.13
CA LEU A 513 -23.94 -7.24 -2.36
C LEU A 513 -25.46 -7.04 -2.56
N LEU A 514 -26.25 -7.97 -2.06
CA LEU A 514 -27.72 -7.94 -2.09
C LEU A 514 -28.32 -7.46 -0.76
N GLN A 515 -27.52 -7.35 0.30
CA GLN A 515 -27.91 -7.04 1.67
C GLN A 515 -29.04 -7.95 2.17
N LYS A 516 -28.90 -9.25 1.89
CA LYS A 516 -29.94 -10.25 2.12
C LYS A 516 -29.35 -11.48 2.80
N ASP A 517 -30.07 -12.01 3.78
CA ASP A 517 -29.77 -13.32 4.37
C ASP A 517 -30.18 -14.42 3.39
N LEU A 518 -29.24 -15.31 3.08
CA LEU A 518 -29.49 -16.44 2.18
C LEU A 518 -30.17 -17.58 2.94
N SER A 519 -29.84 -17.74 4.23
CA SER A 519 -30.40 -18.75 5.12
C SER A 519 -29.90 -18.60 6.56
N ASP A 520 -30.67 -19.15 7.50
CA ASP A 520 -30.43 -19.01 8.94
C ASP A 520 -29.50 -20.09 9.51
N GLN A 521 -29.30 -21.22 8.81
CA GLN A 521 -28.41 -22.30 9.21
C GLN A 521 -27.91 -23.07 7.98
N GLU A 522 -26.66 -22.86 7.60
CA GLU A 522 -25.99 -23.65 6.56
C GLU A 522 -24.87 -24.51 7.14
N THR A 523 -24.75 -25.71 6.60
CA THR A 523 -23.50 -26.48 6.56
C THR A 523 -22.70 -26.06 5.32
N ASP A 524 -21.77 -26.88 4.84
CA ASP A 524 -21.21 -26.69 3.50
C ASP A 524 -22.35 -26.49 2.48
N PHE A 525 -22.22 -25.50 1.60
CA PHE A 525 -23.25 -25.09 0.62
C PHE A 525 -22.62 -24.77 -0.73
N SER A 526 -23.44 -24.58 -1.76
CA SER A 526 -22.97 -24.23 -3.11
C SER A 526 -23.58 -22.92 -3.57
N VAL A 527 -22.81 -22.11 -4.30
CA VAL A 527 -23.24 -20.84 -4.87
C VAL A 527 -23.26 -20.97 -6.38
N THR A 528 -24.42 -20.75 -7.00
CA THR A 528 -24.54 -20.73 -8.46
C THR A 528 -24.36 -19.32 -9.01
N LEU A 529 -23.29 -19.11 -9.78
CA LEU A 529 -22.93 -17.82 -10.35
C LEU A 529 -22.94 -17.86 -11.88
N ASP A 530 -23.53 -16.85 -12.50
CA ASP A 530 -23.35 -16.59 -13.93
C ASP A 530 -21.88 -16.30 -14.26
N ALA A 531 -21.53 -16.37 -15.55
CA ALA A 531 -20.20 -16.06 -16.06
C ALA A 531 -19.66 -14.72 -15.53
N GLN A 532 -18.39 -14.73 -15.12
CA GLN A 532 -17.64 -13.55 -14.62
C GLN A 532 -18.34 -12.81 -13.46
N ASN A 533 -19.22 -13.48 -12.71
CA ASN A 533 -19.99 -12.88 -11.63
C ASN A 533 -19.46 -13.32 -10.26
N MET A 534 -19.88 -12.64 -9.20
CA MET A 534 -19.44 -12.93 -7.84
C MET A 534 -20.57 -12.83 -6.81
N SER A 535 -20.31 -13.44 -5.65
CA SER A 535 -21.05 -13.29 -4.40
C SER A 535 -20.09 -12.85 -3.30
N MET A 536 -20.52 -11.96 -2.40
CA MET A 536 -19.74 -11.57 -1.23
C MET A 536 -20.52 -11.93 0.03
N LEU A 537 -20.06 -12.94 0.75
CA LEU A 537 -20.81 -13.59 1.82
C LEU A 537 -20.14 -13.34 3.16
N LYS A 538 -20.89 -12.86 4.14
CA LYS A 538 -20.50 -12.93 5.55
C LYS A 538 -21.02 -14.23 6.15
N LEU A 539 -20.10 -15.00 6.72
CA LEU A 539 -20.35 -16.27 7.40
C LEU A 539 -20.16 -16.03 8.90
N THR A 540 -21.25 -16.13 9.66
CA THR A 540 -21.26 -15.88 11.10
C THR A 540 -21.55 -17.21 11.82
N PRO A 541 -20.62 -17.75 12.62
CA PRO A 541 -20.88 -18.95 13.42
C PRO A 541 -22.07 -18.76 14.36
N ILE A 542 -22.94 -19.76 14.45
CA ILE A 542 -24.07 -19.72 15.39
C ILE A 542 -23.65 -20.44 16.66
N SER A 543 -23.64 -19.74 17.79
CA SER A 543 -23.30 -20.34 19.08
C SER A 543 -24.42 -21.28 19.57
N ASN A 544 -24.07 -22.27 20.39
CA ASN A 544 -25.06 -23.15 21.03
C ASN A 544 -26.01 -22.41 22.00
N GLN A 545 -25.68 -21.18 22.44
CA GLN A 545 -26.56 -20.37 23.28
C GLN A 545 -27.65 -19.69 22.45
N ASP A 546 -27.31 -19.22 21.24
CA ASP A 546 -28.27 -18.57 20.33
C ASP A 546 -29.30 -19.58 19.79
N GLN A 547 -28.89 -20.83 19.58
CA GLN A 547 -29.83 -21.91 19.24
C GLN A 547 -30.90 -22.15 20.31
N LYS A 548 -30.59 -21.96 21.60
CA LYS A 548 -31.58 -22.08 22.69
C LYS A 548 -32.54 -20.90 22.71
N VAL A 549 -32.05 -19.69 22.44
CA VAL A 549 -32.89 -18.47 22.39
C VAL A 549 -33.84 -18.53 21.20
N GLU A 550 -33.39 -18.97 20.03
CA GLU A 550 -34.23 -19.10 18.84
C GLU A 550 -35.25 -20.24 18.99
N GLN A 551 -34.87 -21.37 19.62
CA GLN A 551 -35.83 -22.43 19.95
C GLN A 551 -36.91 -21.98 20.95
N ILE A 552 -36.57 -21.13 21.92
CA ILE A 552 -37.57 -20.56 22.84
C ILE A 552 -38.51 -19.62 22.07
N ARG A 553 -37.98 -18.82 21.15
CA ARG A 553 -38.75 -17.86 20.35
C ARG A 553 -39.70 -18.52 19.33
N ILE A 554 -39.36 -19.72 18.84
CA ILE A 554 -40.23 -20.51 17.94
C ILE A 554 -41.31 -21.28 18.72
N LEU A 555 -41.12 -21.49 20.02
CA LEU A 555 -42.07 -22.17 20.90
C LEU A 555 -43.09 -21.21 21.57
N GLU A 556 -42.83 -19.90 21.52
CA GLU A 556 -43.76 -18.81 21.90
C GLU A 556 -44.58 -18.34 20.68
#